data_AF-A0A366MM07-F1
#
_entry.id   AF-A0A366MM07-F1
#
_cell.length_a   1.000
_cell.length_b   1.000
_cell.length_c   1.000
_cell.angle_alpha   90.00
_cell.angle_beta   90.00
_cell.angle_gamma   90.00
#
_symmetry.space_group_name_H-M   'P 1'
#
loop_
_entity.id
_entity.type
_entity.pdbx_description
1 polymer ?
#
loop_
_entity_poly.entity_id
_entity_poly.type
_entity_poly.pdbx_seq_one_letter_code
_entity_poly.pdbx_strand_id
1 'polypeptide(L)' 'MGETYINDFHKIIGQNVKRLRKEKGISQLDLSHRIGHKSVSIISCAEINHKNNHFNIEHLLKIAYVLEVDVCEFFKELS' A
#
# COMPACT_ATOMS: atom_id res chain seq x y z
N MET A 1 -6.63 -6.63 -22.06
CA MET A 1 -6.43 -6.73 -20.59
C MET A 1 -7.81 -6.72 -19.95
N GLY A 2 -8.18 -7.77 -19.21
CA GLY A 2 -9.47 -7.78 -18.50
C GLY A 2 -9.41 -6.90 -17.25
N GLU A 3 -10.56 -6.37 -16.80
CA GLU A 3 -10.69 -5.61 -15.55
C GLU A 3 -10.09 -6.36 -14.34
N THR A 4 -10.07 -7.69 -14.39
CA THR A 4 -9.45 -8.59 -13.41
C THR A 4 -7.97 -8.32 -13.23
N TYR A 5 -7.22 -8.05 -14.31
CA TYR A 5 -5.78 -7.84 -14.26
C TYR A 5 -5.40 -6.63 -13.40
N ILE A 6 -6.09 -5.51 -13.61
CA ILE A 6 -5.84 -4.27 -12.86
C ILE A 6 -6.22 -4.45 -11.38
N ASN A 7 -7.36 -5.09 -11.12
CA ASN A 7 -7.81 -5.35 -9.76
C ASN A 7 -6.85 -6.28 -8.99
N ASP A 8 -6.32 -7.30 -9.65
CA ASP A 8 -5.37 -8.23 -9.03
C ASP A 8 -4.03 -7.54 -8.75
N PHE A 9 -3.56 -6.64 -9.63
CA PHE A 9 -2.39 -5.80 -9.36
C PHE A 9 -2.60 -4.88 -8.15
N HIS A 10 -3.78 -4.29 -7.98
CA HIS A 10 -4.07 -3.50 -6.78
C HIS A 10 -4.04 -4.35 -5.49
N LYS A 11 -4.45 -5.62 -5.54
CA LYS A 11 -4.29 -6.54 -4.40
C LYS A 11 -2.83 -6.82 -4.11
N ILE A 12 -2.01 -7.09 -5.13
CA ILE A 12 -0.56 -7.33 -4.98
C ILE A 12 0.10 -6.12 -4.31
N ILE A 13 -0.19 -4.92 -4.81
CA ILE A 13 0.32 -3.67 -4.23
C ILE A 13 -0.09 -3.53 -2.76
N GLY A 14 -1.38 -3.73 -2.45
CA GLY A 14 -1.89 -3.66 -1.07
C GLY A 14 -1.21 -4.66 -0.13
N GLN A 15 -0.99 -5.89 -0.61
CA GLN A 15 -0.32 -6.95 0.14
C GLN A 15 1.16 -6.62 0.39
N ASN A 16 1.88 -6.12 -0.62
CA ASN A 16 3.28 -5.74 -0.48
C ASN A 16 3.47 -4.54 0.46
N VAL A 17 2.63 -3.51 0.37
CA VAL A 17 2.63 -2.39 1.31
C VAL A 17 2.42 -2.90 2.74
N LYS A 18 1.44 -3.79 2.95
CA LYS A 18 1.16 -4.40 4.26
C LYS A 18 2.34 -5.22 4.80
N ARG A 19 2.97 -6.01 3.93
CA ARG A 19 4.15 -6.84 4.26
C ARG A 19 5.31 -5.95 4.70
N LEU A 20 5.72 -5.01 3.85
CA LEU A 20 6.84 -4.11 4.10
C LEU A 20 6.60 -3.24 5.35
N ARG A 21 5.37 -2.75 5.53
CA ARG A 21 4.99 -2.01 6.75
C ARG A 21 5.21 -2.85 8.00
N LYS A 22 4.80 -4.13 7.99
CA LYS A 22 4.99 -5.05 9.12
C LYS A 22 6.47 -5.37 9.35
N GLU A 23 7.25 -5.58 8.29
CA GLU A 23 8.70 -5.80 8.38
C GLU A 23 9.42 -4.61 9.04
N LYS A 24 8.94 -3.39 8.81
CA LYS A 24 9.45 -2.16 9.45
C LYS A 24 8.85 -1.90 10.84
N GLY A 25 7.96 -2.76 11.34
CA GLY A 25 7.32 -2.61 12.66
C GLY A 25 6.34 -1.43 12.78
N ILE A 26 5.88 -0.88 11.65
CA ILE A 26 5.03 0.32 11.62
C ILE A 26 3.54 -0.10 11.69
N SER A 27 2.73 0.58 12.51
CA SER A 27 1.28 0.34 12.55
C SER A 27 0.56 1.06 11.40
N GLN A 28 -0.67 0.66 11.06
CA GLN A 28 -1.47 1.37 10.04
C GLN A 28 -1.73 2.84 10.44
N LEU A 29 -1.97 3.07 11.74
CA LEU A 29 -2.16 4.39 12.32
C LEU A 29 -0.90 5.25 12.15
N ASP A 30 0.25 4.71 12.54
CA ASP A 30 1.54 5.39 12.44
C ASP A 30 1.89 5.71 10.98
N LEU A 31 1.69 4.76 10.06
CA LEU A 31 1.88 5.01 8.62
C LEU A 31 0.98 6.15 8.13
N SER A 32 -0.31 6.15 8.48
CA SER A 32 -1.26 7.22 8.11
C SER A 32 -0.78 8.60 8.58
N HIS A 33 -0.33 8.69 9.83
CA HIS A 33 0.19 9.94 10.39
C HIS A 33 1.44 10.41 9.64
N ARG A 34 2.39 9.51 9.35
CA ARG A 34 3.65 9.85 8.66
C ARG A 34 3.47 10.28 7.22
N ILE A 35 2.48 9.74 6.50
CA ILE A 35 2.17 10.18 5.12
C ILE A 35 1.34 11.47 5.06
N GLY A 36 1.02 12.08 6.21
CA GLY A 36 0.30 13.35 6.30
C GLY A 36 -1.22 13.23 6.15
N HIS A 37 -1.78 12.02 6.19
CA HIS A 37 -3.23 11.81 6.12
C HIS A 37 -3.83 11.64 7.52
N LYS A 38 -4.90 12.39 7.80
CA LYS A 38 -5.65 12.33 9.08
C LYS A 38 -6.48 11.06 9.26
N SER A 39 -6.58 10.19 8.23
CA SER A 39 -7.49 9.03 8.26
C SER A 39 -6.80 7.71 7.91
N VAL A 40 -6.76 6.81 8.90
CA VAL A 40 -6.26 5.43 8.82
C VAL A 40 -7.06 4.58 7.82
N SER A 41 -8.29 5.01 7.49
CA SER A 41 -9.19 4.30 6.59
C SER A 41 -8.60 4.09 5.19
N ILE A 42 -7.74 5.00 4.73
CA ILE A 42 -7.10 4.89 3.41
C ILE A 42 -6.12 3.71 3.41
N ILE A 43 -5.28 3.61 4.45
CA ILE A 43 -4.31 2.51 4.61
C ILE A 43 -5.04 1.18 4.83
N SER A 44 -6.00 1.16 5.76
CA SER A 44 -6.68 -0.09 6.12
C SER A 44 -7.52 -0.65 4.98
N CYS A 45 -8.19 0.19 4.18
CA CYS A 45 -8.96 -0.28 3.02
C CYS A 45 -8.05 -0.70 1.85
N ALA A 46 -6.98 0.05 1.57
CA ALA A 46 -6.10 -0.22 0.44
C ALA A 46 -5.22 -1.46 0.66
N GLU A 47 -4.80 -1.74 1.89
CA GLU A 47 -4.04 -2.97 2.22
C GLU A 47 -4.83 -4.27 1.98
N ILE A 48 -6.16 -4.21 2.00
CA ILE A 48 -7.05 -5.37 1.78
C ILE A 48 -7.87 -5.25 0.49
N ASN A 49 -7.62 -4.22 -0.31
CA ASN A 49 -8.40 -3.86 -1.50
C ASN A 49 -9.93 -3.87 -1.25
N HIS A 50 -10.36 -3.34 -0.11
CA HIS A 50 -11.77 -3.34 0.27
C HIS A 50 -12.50 -2.19 -0.44
N LYS A 51 -13.59 -2.52 -1.16
CA LYS A 51 -14.42 -1.60 -1.95
C LYS A 51 -13.70 -0.90 -3.12
N ASN A 52 -12.77 -1.57 -3.82
CA ASN A 52 -11.95 -0.98 -4.89
C ASN A 52 -11.13 0.24 -4.43
N ASN A 53 -10.84 0.34 -3.13
CA ASN A 53 -10.02 1.42 -2.63
C ASN A 53 -8.55 1.01 -2.80
N HIS A 54 -7.80 1.79 -3.57
CA HIS A 54 -6.42 1.50 -3.91
C HIS A 54 -5.51 2.71 -3.67
N PHE A 55 -4.21 2.46 -3.52
CA PHE A 55 -3.24 3.53 -3.45
C PHE A 55 -3.14 4.24 -4.80
N ASN A 56 -3.01 5.57 -4.78
CA ASN A 56 -2.59 6.34 -5.95
C ASN A 56 -1.06 6.47 -5.92
N ILE A 57 -0.47 7.04 -6.98
CA ILE A 57 1.00 7.18 -7.10
C ILE A 57 1.58 8.01 -5.94
N GLU A 58 0.90 9.08 -5.51
CA GLU A 58 1.36 9.91 -4.40
C GLU A 58 1.43 9.13 -3.08
N HIS A 59 0.40 8.32 -2.78
CA HIS A 59 0.40 7.42 -1.63
C HIS A 59 1.58 6.46 -1.70
N LEU A 60 1.83 5.83 -2.85
CA LEU A 60 2.95 4.89 -3.01
C LEU A 60 4.29 5.57 -2.76
N LEU A 61 4.53 6.75 -3.34
CA LEU A 61 5.78 7.49 -3.13
C LEU A 61 5.99 7.88 -1.66
N LYS A 62 4.95 8.38 -0.99
CA LYS A 62 5.01 8.72 0.44
C LYS A 62 5.25 7.50 1.31
N ILE A 63 4.58 6.38 1.02
CA ILE A 63 4.76 5.12 1.75
C ILE A 63 6.18 4.58 1.53
N ALA A 64 6.70 4.58 0.30
CA ALA A 64 8.07 4.16 0.00
C ALA A 64 9.10 5.00 0.79
N TYR A 65 8.90 6.32 0.82
CA TYR A 65 9.72 7.23 1.60
C TYR A 65 9.69 6.91 3.10
N VAL A 66 8.49 6.72 3.68
CA VAL A 66 8.33 6.41 5.10
C VAL A 66 8.87 5.04 5.48
N LEU A 67 8.73 4.04 4.60
CA LEU A 67 9.21 2.69 4.83
C LEU A 67 10.70 2.53 4.48
N GLU A 68 11.34 3.53 3.87
CA GLU A 68 12.72 3.49 3.39
C GLU A 68 12.96 2.29 2.46
N VAL A 69 12.15 2.19 1.41
CA VAL A 69 12.22 1.13 0.39
C VAL A 69 12.07 1.73 -1.01
N ASP A 70 12.53 1.01 -2.03
CA ASP A 70 12.23 1.37 -3.41
C ASP A 70 10.72 1.19 -3.68
N VAL A 71 10.10 2.16 -4.36
CA VAL A 71 8.67 2.10 -4.71
C VAL A 71 8.34 0.89 -5.58
N CYS A 72 9.30 0.37 -6.34
CA CYS A 72 9.17 -0.84 -7.15
C CYS A 72 8.89 -2.09 -6.30
N GLU A 73 9.27 -2.09 -5.02
CA GLU A 73 8.99 -3.22 -4.11
C GLU A 73 7.48 -3.49 -3.97
N PHE A 74 6.63 -2.48 -4.19
CA PHE A 74 5.17 -2.66 -4.13
C PHE A 74 4.61 -3.47 -5.30
N PHE A 75 5.34 -3.56 -6.41
CA PHE A 75 4.87 -4.18 -7.65
C PHE A 75 5.39 -5.60 -7.86
N LYS A 76 6.23 -6.11 -6.95
CA LYS A 76 6.80 -7.47 -7.08
C LYS A 76 5.75 -8.52 -6.77
N GLU A 77 5.57 -9.47 -7.68
CA GLU A 77 4.80 -10.68 -7.38
C GLU A 77 5.57 -11.52 -6.34
N LEU A 78 4.88 -11.94 -5.28
CA LEU A 78 5.42 -12.92 -4.34
C LEU A 78 5.29 -14.29 -5.02
N SER A 79 6.41 -14.77 -5.56
CA SER A 79 6.60 -16.13 -6.09
C SER A 79 6.51 -17.19 -5.00
#